data_AF-A0A9D8P4W6-F1
#
_entry.id   AF-A0A9D8P4W6-F1
#
_cell.length_a   1.000
_cell.length_b   1.000
_cell.length_c   1.000
_cell.angle_alpha   90.00
_cell.angle_beta   90.00
_cell.angle_gamma   90.00
#
_symmetry.space_group_name_H-M   'P 1'
#
loop_
_entity.id
_entity.type
_entity.pdbx_description
1 polymer ?
#
loop_
_entity_poly.entity_id
_entity_poly.type
_entity_poly.pdbx_seq_one_letter_code
_entity_poly.pdbx_strand_id
1 'polypeptide(L)'
;MSEKRIVELHKESIRNMISPLRRQISLSEMIHDAEINEAMRSPQPALVISKASKVGRGQLEFGSGGYTLRLNAGKLAVTNNQTLIVVFKNGAREYFVQARTKEVFADRVNLAPINPRFYHRIGLKSTATVTFIDKKGVDQITSGAITIRRCELQYDEKRKIHYFARDIVKGSAAVRDLRSAISGNVMSATMVDLSRGGCALTGALVAEPAAAIGMVGYLETSVRWGRKVGNYSCFIVIKSAEFDVDGARLRCAFLEPLTFLPNALVDGSREFSLEASGAKELVINGVAHPADGGLRKRLPMGTTIVDVIWDNGRFVRQFIEINEKSDQGVSVIPKTEEKSA
;
A
#
# COMPACT_ATOMS: atom_id res chain seq x y z
N MET A 1 -19.35 10.03 -9.71
CA MET A 1 -19.14 8.86 -10.59
C MET A 1 -20.40 8.01 -10.54
N SER A 2 -20.95 7.58 -11.68
CA SER A 2 -22.19 6.77 -11.68
C SER A 2 -21.94 5.37 -11.12
N GLU A 3 -22.97 4.77 -10.51
CA GLU A 3 -22.90 3.44 -9.90
C GLU A 3 -22.50 2.34 -10.89
N LYS A 4 -23.07 2.36 -12.10
CA LYS A 4 -22.69 1.46 -13.20
C LYS A 4 -21.19 1.49 -13.51
N ARG A 5 -20.58 2.67 -13.45
CA ARG A 5 -19.15 2.85 -13.71
C ARG A 5 -18.27 2.35 -12.56
N ILE A 6 -18.73 2.48 -11.32
CA ILE A 6 -18.06 1.90 -10.15
C ILE A 6 -18.07 0.37 -10.27
N VAL A 7 -19.21 -0.24 -10.65
CA VAL A 7 -19.35 -1.68 -10.85
C VAL A 7 -18.40 -2.23 -11.92
N GLU A 8 -18.30 -1.56 -13.08
CA GLU A 8 -17.38 -1.97 -14.15
C GLU A 8 -15.90 -1.87 -13.75
N LEU A 9 -15.51 -0.78 -13.08
CA LEU A 9 -14.15 -0.62 -12.55
C LEU A 9 -13.83 -1.66 -11.46
N HIS A 10 -14.82 -1.97 -10.62
CA HIS A 10 -14.71 -2.94 -9.53
C HIS A 10 -14.48 -4.35 -10.08
N LYS A 11 -15.32 -4.80 -11.02
CA LYS A 11 -15.21 -6.10 -11.68
C LYS A 11 -13.82 -6.34 -12.24
N GLU A 12 -13.32 -5.41 -13.06
CA GLU A 12 -12.06 -5.65 -13.78
C GLU A 12 -10.83 -5.49 -12.89
N SER A 13 -10.79 -4.50 -11.99
CA SER A 13 -9.66 -4.35 -11.09
C SER A 13 -9.57 -5.49 -10.07
N ILE A 14 -10.70 -5.99 -9.57
CA ILE A 14 -10.69 -7.11 -8.62
C ILE A 14 -10.42 -8.44 -9.30
N ARG A 15 -10.93 -8.67 -10.51
CA ARG A 15 -10.49 -9.81 -11.32
C ARG A 15 -8.98 -9.79 -11.54
N ASN A 16 -8.37 -8.63 -11.78
CA ASN A 16 -6.90 -8.53 -11.86
C ASN A 16 -6.22 -8.89 -10.54
N MET A 17 -6.76 -8.44 -9.41
CA MET A 17 -6.15 -8.67 -8.10
C MET A 17 -6.31 -10.11 -7.60
N ILE A 18 -7.40 -10.79 -7.93
CA ILE A 18 -7.74 -12.13 -7.45
C ILE A 18 -7.32 -13.24 -8.42
N SER A 19 -7.31 -12.97 -9.73
CA SER A 19 -7.05 -14.03 -10.72
C SER A 19 -5.61 -14.54 -10.63
N PRO A 20 -5.38 -15.84 -10.36
CA PRO A 20 -4.04 -16.42 -10.38
C PRO A 20 -3.47 -16.50 -11.81
N LEU A 21 -4.31 -16.35 -12.84
CA LEU A 21 -3.90 -16.36 -14.25
C LEU A 21 -3.29 -15.01 -14.71
N ARG A 22 -3.52 -13.93 -13.95
CA ARG A 22 -2.98 -12.59 -14.25
C ARG A 22 -1.84 -12.27 -13.31
N ARG A 23 -0.63 -12.09 -13.84
CA ARG A 23 0.52 -11.70 -13.02
C ARG A 23 0.54 -10.19 -12.82
N GLN A 24 0.60 -9.75 -11.56
CA GLN A 24 0.95 -8.36 -11.26
C GLN A 24 2.44 -8.16 -11.56
N ILE A 25 2.76 -7.13 -12.35
CA ILE A 25 4.14 -6.72 -12.62
C ILE A 25 4.30 -5.24 -12.27
N SER A 26 5.45 -4.86 -11.73
CA SER A 26 5.76 -3.44 -11.52
C SER A 26 6.24 -2.81 -12.82
N LEU A 27 5.95 -1.52 -13.07
CA LEU A 27 6.45 -0.88 -14.28
C LEU A 27 7.99 -0.85 -14.33
N SER A 28 8.65 -0.75 -13.17
CA SER A 28 10.11 -0.85 -13.08
C SER A 28 10.61 -2.22 -13.54
N GLU A 29 9.99 -3.30 -13.10
CA GLU A 29 10.33 -4.66 -13.56
C GLU A 29 10.07 -4.80 -15.06
N MET A 30 8.92 -4.33 -15.54
CA MET A 30 8.53 -4.35 -16.94
C MET A 30 9.53 -3.62 -17.86
N ILE A 31 10.11 -2.51 -17.41
CA ILE A 31 11.14 -1.75 -18.14
C ILE A 31 12.44 -2.55 -18.33
N HIS A 32 12.76 -3.46 -17.40
CA HIS A 32 13.97 -4.28 -17.46
C HIS A 32 13.72 -5.70 -17.98
N ASP A 33 12.47 -6.04 -18.32
CA ASP A 33 12.10 -7.35 -18.87
C ASP A 33 12.25 -7.34 -20.40
N ALA A 34 13.26 -8.05 -20.90
CA ALA A 34 13.60 -8.07 -22.33
C ALA A 34 12.48 -8.68 -23.19
N GLU A 35 11.81 -9.73 -22.71
CA GLU A 35 10.74 -10.41 -23.46
C GLU A 35 9.50 -9.53 -23.60
N ILE A 36 9.10 -8.85 -22.50
CA ILE A 36 7.98 -7.93 -22.53
C ILE A 36 8.32 -6.70 -23.39
N ASN A 37 9.53 -6.15 -23.24
CA ASN A 37 9.98 -5.01 -24.04
C ASN A 37 9.96 -5.34 -25.54
N GLU A 38 10.42 -6.53 -25.94
CA GLU A 38 10.40 -6.97 -27.34
C GLU A 38 8.98 -7.07 -27.88
N ALA A 39 8.08 -7.73 -27.14
CA ALA A 39 6.67 -7.85 -27.52
C ALA A 39 5.97 -6.48 -27.65
N MET A 40 6.42 -5.49 -26.87
CA MET A 40 5.87 -4.15 -26.80
C MET A 40 6.54 -3.14 -27.75
N ARG A 41 7.53 -3.55 -28.56
CA ARG A 41 8.10 -2.68 -29.61
C ARG A 41 7.07 -2.25 -30.64
N SER A 42 6.01 -3.04 -30.81
CA SER A 42 4.83 -2.70 -31.59
C SER A 42 3.64 -2.45 -30.66
N PRO A 43 2.71 -1.53 -31.01
CA PRO A 43 1.58 -1.22 -30.16
C PRO A 43 0.69 -2.44 -29.89
N GLN A 44 0.61 -2.87 -28.63
CA GLN A 44 -0.20 -4.00 -28.20
C GLN A 44 -1.53 -3.56 -27.60
N PRO A 45 -2.65 -4.26 -27.89
CA PRO A 45 -3.93 -3.95 -27.26
C PRO A 45 -3.85 -4.01 -25.73
N ALA A 46 -4.35 -2.96 -25.08
CA ALA A 46 -4.37 -2.85 -23.63
C ALA A 46 -5.73 -2.39 -23.12
N LEU A 47 -6.14 -2.95 -21.99
CA LEU A 47 -7.26 -2.44 -21.20
C LEU A 47 -6.73 -1.44 -20.18
N VAL A 48 -7.40 -0.32 -20.04
CA VAL A 48 -6.97 0.78 -19.18
C VAL A 48 -8.06 1.11 -18.20
N ILE A 49 -7.72 1.09 -16.93
CA ILE A 49 -8.62 1.32 -15.82
C ILE A 49 -8.14 2.55 -15.07
N SER A 50 -9.03 3.52 -14.90
CA SER A 50 -8.77 4.78 -14.20
C SER A 50 -9.93 5.15 -13.29
N LYS A 51 -9.66 5.86 -12.21
CA LYS A 51 -10.69 6.34 -11.27
C LYS A 51 -11.45 7.49 -11.92
N ALA A 52 -10.73 8.29 -12.71
CA ALA A 52 -11.26 9.50 -13.34
C ALA A 52 -12.11 9.22 -14.58
N SER A 53 -12.01 8.02 -15.19
CA SER A 53 -12.77 7.65 -16.40
C SER A 53 -13.39 6.23 -16.34
N LYS A 54 -14.15 5.82 -17.38
CA LYS A 54 -14.66 4.43 -17.50
C LYS A 54 -13.48 3.48 -17.77
N VAL A 55 -13.72 2.16 -17.79
CA VAL A 55 -12.74 1.25 -18.41
C VAL A 55 -12.62 1.63 -19.89
N GLY A 56 -11.40 1.81 -20.37
CA GLY A 56 -11.12 2.18 -21.75
C GLY A 56 -10.17 1.19 -22.41
N ARG A 57 -10.08 1.28 -23.74
CA ARG A 57 -9.15 0.47 -24.54
C ARG A 57 -8.09 1.39 -25.13
N GLY A 58 -6.86 0.90 -25.16
CA GLY A 58 -5.74 1.61 -25.75
C GLY A 58 -4.74 0.64 -26.36
N GLN A 59 -3.60 1.19 -26.75
CA GLN A 59 -2.45 0.44 -27.22
C GLN A 59 -1.25 0.81 -26.34
N LEU A 60 -0.60 -0.20 -25.77
CA LEU A 60 0.62 -0.06 -24.98
C LEU A 60 1.81 -0.31 -25.89
N GLU A 61 2.80 0.57 -25.86
CA GLU A 61 4.03 0.46 -26.63
C GLU A 61 5.25 0.81 -25.75
N PHE A 62 6.38 0.17 -26.02
CA PHE A 62 7.68 0.47 -25.41
C PHE A 62 8.60 1.11 -26.45
N GLY A 63 9.13 2.29 -26.13
CA GLY A 63 10.04 3.03 -27.01
C GLY A 63 11.16 3.72 -26.23
N SER A 64 11.88 4.63 -26.91
CA SER A 64 13.05 5.32 -26.35
C SER A 64 12.79 6.11 -25.06
N GLY A 65 11.55 6.54 -24.83
CA GLY A 65 11.11 7.24 -23.62
C GLY A 65 10.47 6.36 -22.55
N GLY A 66 10.47 5.03 -22.73
CA GLY A 66 9.77 4.07 -21.88
C GLY A 66 8.39 3.69 -22.40
N TYR A 67 7.50 3.28 -21.50
CA TYR A 67 6.15 2.83 -21.84
C TYR A 67 5.21 3.99 -22.12
N THR A 68 4.57 3.93 -23.29
CA THR A 68 3.55 4.88 -23.73
C THR A 68 2.23 4.14 -23.94
N LEU A 69 1.14 4.76 -23.55
CA LEU A 69 -0.21 4.29 -23.77
C LEU A 69 -0.94 5.24 -24.73
N ARG A 70 -1.42 4.72 -25.86
CA ARG A 70 -2.27 5.45 -26.81
C ARG A 70 -3.73 5.07 -26.59
N LEU A 71 -4.57 6.05 -26.33
CA LEU A 71 -5.97 5.83 -25.96
C LEU A 71 -6.89 6.09 -27.17
N ASN A 72 -7.55 5.05 -27.66
CA ASN A 72 -8.48 5.19 -28.79
C ASN A 72 -9.80 5.88 -28.37
N ALA A 73 -10.56 6.37 -29.35
CA ALA A 73 -11.74 7.22 -29.23
C ALA A 73 -12.69 6.87 -28.06
N GLY A 74 -13.11 7.90 -27.31
CA GLY A 74 -13.86 7.78 -26.04
C GLY A 74 -13.11 8.29 -24.80
N LYS A 75 -12.07 9.14 -25.02
CA LYS A 75 -11.20 9.86 -24.06
C LYS A 75 -11.43 9.44 -22.61
N LEU A 76 -10.61 8.50 -22.14
CA LEU A 76 -10.37 8.39 -20.70
C LEU A 76 -9.89 9.77 -20.23
N ALA A 77 -10.69 10.46 -19.43
CA ALA A 77 -10.31 11.72 -18.80
C ALA A 77 -9.21 11.45 -17.77
N VAL A 78 -7.97 11.35 -18.24
CA VAL A 78 -6.78 11.18 -17.42
C VAL A 78 -5.95 12.45 -17.45
N THR A 79 -5.40 12.83 -16.30
CA THR A 79 -4.49 13.97 -16.15
C THR A 79 -3.12 13.48 -15.73
N ASN A 80 -2.11 14.36 -15.71
CA ASN A 80 -0.80 14.03 -15.15
C ASN A 80 -0.90 13.61 -13.67
N ASN A 81 0.03 12.76 -13.24
CA ASN A 81 0.15 12.24 -11.88
C ASN A 81 -1.04 11.41 -11.36
N GLN A 82 -1.82 10.80 -12.25
CA GLN A 82 -2.89 9.86 -11.90
C GLN A 82 -2.40 8.42 -11.93
N THR A 83 -2.94 7.58 -11.03
CA THR A 83 -2.72 6.14 -11.06
C THR A 83 -3.64 5.48 -12.09
N LEU A 84 -3.06 4.63 -12.94
CA LEU A 84 -3.75 3.77 -13.89
C LEU A 84 -3.43 2.30 -13.58
N ILE A 85 -4.39 1.42 -13.86
CA ILE A 85 -4.10 0.00 -14.07
C ILE A 85 -4.17 -0.26 -15.57
N VAL A 86 -3.10 -0.83 -16.10
CA VAL A 86 -3.03 -1.27 -17.50
C VAL A 86 -2.97 -2.79 -17.52
N VAL A 87 -3.88 -3.42 -18.26
CA VAL A 87 -3.92 -4.88 -18.46
C VAL A 87 -3.54 -5.18 -19.90
N PHE A 88 -2.64 -6.12 -20.10
CA PHE A 88 -2.13 -6.49 -21.42
C PHE A 88 -1.78 -7.97 -21.44
N LYS A 89 -1.55 -8.51 -22.64
CA LYS A 89 -1.10 -9.89 -22.84
C LYS A 89 0.29 -9.89 -23.46
N ASN A 90 1.11 -10.86 -23.07
CA ASN A 90 2.34 -11.23 -23.77
C ASN A 90 2.32 -12.75 -23.98
N GLY A 91 2.13 -13.18 -25.24
CA GLY A 91 1.84 -14.57 -25.58
C GLY A 91 0.58 -15.09 -24.87
N ALA A 92 0.70 -16.24 -24.21
CA ALA A 92 -0.40 -16.85 -23.44
C ALA A 92 -0.60 -16.24 -22.05
N ARG A 93 0.34 -15.39 -21.57
CA ARG A 93 0.30 -14.80 -20.23
C ARG A 93 -0.40 -13.44 -20.26
N GLU A 94 -1.24 -13.19 -19.26
CA GLU A 94 -1.88 -11.90 -19.05
C GLU A 94 -1.25 -11.20 -17.84
N TYR A 95 -0.98 -9.91 -18.00
CA TYR A 95 -0.31 -9.08 -17.02
C TYR A 95 -1.20 -7.89 -16.67
N PHE A 96 -1.03 -7.39 -15.45
CA PHE A 96 -1.48 -6.05 -15.13
C PHE A 96 -0.40 -5.27 -14.40
N VAL A 97 -0.31 -3.99 -14.71
CA VAL A 97 0.66 -3.05 -14.14
C VAL A 97 -0.06 -1.85 -13.58
N GLN A 98 0.35 -1.44 -12.38
CA GLN A 98 -0.04 -0.16 -11.78
C GLN A 98 1.04 0.87 -12.11
N ALA A 99 0.64 1.95 -12.78
CA ALA A 99 1.54 2.99 -13.24
C ALA A 99 0.97 4.38 -12.94
N ARG A 100 1.85 5.39 -12.91
CA ARG A 100 1.46 6.80 -12.81
C ARG A 100 1.53 7.43 -14.20
N THR A 101 0.55 8.26 -14.57
CA THR A 101 0.67 9.13 -15.74
C THR A 101 1.76 10.18 -15.50
N LYS A 102 2.77 10.23 -16.37
CA LYS A 102 3.84 11.23 -16.31
C LYS A 102 3.44 12.47 -17.10
N GLU A 103 3.16 12.26 -18.38
CA GLU A 103 2.78 13.28 -19.34
C GLU A 103 1.58 12.75 -20.14
N VAL A 104 0.51 13.53 -20.15
CA VAL A 104 -0.70 13.27 -20.93
C VAL A 104 -0.79 14.36 -21.98
N PHE A 105 -0.66 13.97 -23.25
CA PHE A 105 -0.82 14.85 -24.39
C PHE A 105 -1.80 14.22 -25.38
N ALA A 106 -2.97 14.84 -25.52
CA ALA A 106 -4.08 14.33 -26.32
C ALA A 106 -4.46 12.88 -25.96
N ASP A 107 -4.22 11.93 -26.86
CA ASP A 107 -4.47 10.49 -26.73
C ASP A 107 -3.24 9.71 -26.21
N ARG A 108 -2.09 10.37 -26.11
CA ARG A 108 -0.83 9.76 -25.70
C ARG A 108 -0.56 10.00 -24.22
N VAL A 109 -0.29 8.92 -23.49
CA VAL A 109 -0.02 8.93 -22.06
C VAL A 109 1.31 8.23 -21.78
N ASN A 110 2.34 9.00 -21.42
CA ASN A 110 3.61 8.44 -20.97
C ASN A 110 3.45 7.90 -19.54
N LEU A 111 3.88 6.66 -19.32
CA LEU A 111 3.79 5.99 -18.03
C LEU A 111 5.09 6.15 -17.25
N ALA A 112 4.98 6.40 -15.95
CA ALA A 112 6.09 6.40 -15.01
C ALA A 112 5.83 5.39 -13.88
N PRO A 113 6.87 4.76 -13.33
CA PRO A 113 6.72 3.91 -12.16
C PRO A 113 6.07 4.68 -11.02
N ILE A 114 5.24 3.99 -10.24
CA ILE A 114 4.76 4.53 -8.98
C ILE A 114 5.97 4.62 -8.06
N ASN A 115 6.34 5.83 -7.66
CA ASN A 115 7.51 6.10 -6.81
C ASN A 115 7.48 5.18 -5.57
N PRO A 116 8.56 4.45 -5.24
CA PRO A 116 8.69 3.65 -4.02
C PRO A 116 8.37 4.41 -2.74
N ARG A 117 8.56 5.74 -2.70
CA ARG A 117 8.13 6.61 -1.59
C ARG A 117 6.61 6.58 -1.40
N PHE A 118 5.83 6.28 -2.44
CA PHE A 118 4.41 6.00 -2.27
C PHE A 118 4.16 4.67 -1.53
N TYR A 119 5.12 3.77 -1.47
CA TYR A 119 5.09 2.55 -0.65
C TYR A 119 5.88 2.68 0.65
N HIS A 120 6.03 3.89 1.24
CA HIS A 120 6.55 4.00 2.62
C HIS A 120 5.79 3.02 3.52
N ARG A 121 6.51 2.00 3.99
CA ARG A 121 5.99 0.99 4.88
C ARG A 121 6.11 1.52 6.29
N ILE A 122 4.96 1.76 6.91
CA ILE A 122 4.89 2.13 8.30
C ILE A 122 4.96 0.82 9.08
N GLY A 123 6.03 0.63 9.85
CA GLY A 123 6.12 -0.48 10.80
C GLY A 123 5.04 -0.33 11.86
N LEU A 124 4.27 -1.39 12.09
CA LEU A 124 3.19 -1.44 13.07
C LEU A 124 3.38 -2.65 13.98
N LYS A 125 2.77 -2.57 15.16
CA LYS A 125 2.65 -3.70 16.09
C LYS A 125 1.23 -3.73 16.64
N SER A 126 0.30 -3.85 15.71
CA SER A 126 -1.14 -3.79 15.97
C SER A 126 -1.74 -5.17 15.90
N THR A 127 -2.61 -5.50 16.85
CA THR A 127 -3.44 -6.70 16.76
C THR A 127 -4.42 -6.57 15.62
N ALA A 128 -4.57 -7.63 14.85
CA ALA A 128 -5.38 -7.72 13.66
C ALA A 128 -6.20 -9.01 13.67
N THR A 129 -7.39 -8.93 13.11
CA THR A 129 -8.23 -10.09 12.83
C THR A 129 -8.45 -10.15 11.34
N VAL A 130 -8.17 -11.30 10.73
CA VAL A 130 -8.49 -11.55 9.33
C VAL A 130 -9.58 -12.61 9.29
N THR A 131 -10.71 -12.29 8.69
CA THR A 131 -11.72 -13.29 8.37
C THR A 131 -11.67 -13.61 6.89
N PHE A 132 -11.37 -14.87 6.56
CA PHE A 132 -11.28 -15.30 5.17
C PHE A 132 -12.67 -15.42 4.55
N ILE A 133 -12.79 -15.04 3.29
CA ILE A 133 -14.04 -15.03 2.55
C ILE A 133 -14.14 -16.32 1.75
N ASP A 134 -15.29 -16.96 1.80
CA ASP A 134 -15.55 -18.16 1.02
C ASP A 134 -15.61 -17.87 -0.50
N LYS A 135 -15.57 -18.94 -1.29
CA LYS A 135 -15.61 -18.83 -2.75
C LYS A 135 -16.85 -18.07 -3.25
N LYS A 136 -18.00 -18.26 -2.60
CA LYS A 136 -19.25 -17.60 -2.98
C LYS A 136 -19.16 -16.08 -2.80
N GLY A 137 -18.59 -15.61 -1.68
CA GLY A 137 -18.34 -14.20 -1.43
C GLY A 137 -17.33 -13.63 -2.43
N VAL A 138 -16.27 -14.38 -2.75
CA VAL A 138 -15.31 -13.99 -3.80
C VAL A 138 -15.99 -13.86 -5.17
N ASP A 139 -16.86 -14.80 -5.54
CA ASP A 139 -17.62 -14.78 -6.79
C ASP A 139 -18.58 -13.58 -6.85
N GLN A 140 -19.22 -13.21 -5.73
CA GLN A 140 -20.07 -12.01 -5.64
C GLN A 140 -19.29 -10.70 -5.80
N ILE A 141 -18.09 -10.63 -5.23
CA ILE A 141 -17.20 -9.46 -5.38
C ILE A 141 -16.69 -9.37 -6.83
N THR A 142 -16.16 -10.46 -7.38
CA THR A 142 -15.59 -10.49 -8.74
C THR A 142 -16.64 -10.33 -9.85
N SER A 143 -17.88 -10.74 -9.60
CA SER A 143 -19.03 -10.50 -10.50
C SER A 143 -19.63 -9.10 -10.35
N GLY A 144 -19.13 -8.27 -9.43
CA GLY A 144 -19.65 -6.92 -9.17
C GLY A 144 -21.09 -6.89 -8.66
N ALA A 145 -21.64 -8.02 -8.24
CA ALA A 145 -22.88 -8.08 -7.46
C ALA A 145 -22.71 -7.32 -6.13
N ILE A 146 -21.49 -7.35 -5.62
CA ILE A 146 -21.04 -6.53 -4.51
C ILE A 146 -19.99 -5.56 -5.02
N THR A 147 -20.09 -4.30 -4.59
CA THR A 147 -19.04 -3.31 -4.79
C THR A 147 -18.46 -2.89 -3.46
N ILE A 148 -17.15 -2.65 -3.45
CA ILE A 148 -16.39 -2.22 -2.29
C ILE A 148 -15.78 -0.87 -2.62
N ARG A 149 -15.97 0.09 -1.72
CA ARG A 149 -15.40 1.42 -1.79
C ARG A 149 -14.71 1.74 -0.48
N ARG A 150 -13.45 2.16 -0.52
CA ARG A 150 -12.79 2.68 0.67
C ARG A 150 -13.27 4.09 0.95
N CYS A 151 -13.57 4.33 2.21
CA CYS A 151 -13.80 5.65 2.78
C CYS A 151 -12.70 5.93 3.80
N GLU A 152 -12.22 7.16 3.83
CA GLU A 152 -11.11 7.59 4.67
C GLU A 152 -11.62 8.52 5.75
N LEU A 153 -10.91 8.55 6.90
CA LEU A 153 -11.20 9.44 8.03
C LEU A 153 -12.69 9.43 8.43
N GLN A 154 -13.25 8.23 8.54
CA GLN A 154 -14.66 8.06 8.82
C GLN A 154 -14.88 7.92 10.33
N TYR A 155 -15.79 8.73 10.88
CA TYR A 155 -16.33 8.50 12.21
C TYR A 155 -17.61 7.65 12.12
N ASP A 156 -17.64 6.52 12.82
CA ASP A 156 -18.86 5.73 13.01
C ASP A 156 -19.56 6.21 14.28
N GLU A 157 -20.57 7.06 14.12
CA GLU A 157 -21.30 7.65 15.24
C GLU A 157 -22.01 6.62 16.13
N LYS A 158 -22.45 5.48 15.56
CA LYS A 158 -23.16 4.44 16.29
C LYS A 158 -22.23 3.65 17.19
N ARG A 159 -21.04 3.33 16.67
CA ARG A 159 -20.02 2.58 17.43
C ARG A 159 -19.08 3.48 18.23
N LYS A 160 -19.14 4.80 17.99
CA LYS A 160 -18.19 5.80 18.53
C LYS A 160 -16.75 5.48 18.17
N ILE A 161 -16.52 5.00 16.94
CA ILE A 161 -15.21 4.56 16.46
C ILE A 161 -14.69 5.51 15.38
N HIS A 162 -13.42 5.91 15.50
CA HIS A 162 -12.68 6.56 14.42
C HIS A 162 -12.02 5.51 13.52
N TYR A 163 -12.23 5.62 12.21
CA TYR A 163 -11.56 4.84 11.19
C TYR A 163 -10.61 5.72 10.40
N PHE A 164 -9.37 5.29 10.26
CA PHE A 164 -8.43 5.90 9.32
C PHE A 164 -8.82 5.53 7.89
N ALA A 165 -9.19 4.27 7.67
CA ALA A 165 -9.86 3.83 6.45
C ALA A 165 -10.82 2.67 6.74
N ARG A 166 -11.93 2.67 6.00
CA ARG A 166 -12.97 1.65 6.06
C ARG A 166 -13.49 1.32 4.68
N ASP A 167 -13.45 0.06 4.32
CA ASP A 167 -14.11 -0.45 3.13
C ASP A 167 -15.62 -0.56 3.40
N ILE A 168 -16.40 0.18 2.63
CA ILE A 168 -17.85 0.18 2.63
C ILE A 168 -18.33 -0.68 1.47
N VAL A 169 -19.21 -1.62 1.80
CA VAL A 169 -19.85 -2.55 0.88
C VAL A 169 -21.16 -1.94 0.39
N LYS A 170 -21.41 -1.94 -0.93
CA LYS A 170 -22.67 -1.50 -1.56
C LYS A 170 -23.21 -2.56 -2.51
N GLY A 171 -24.53 -2.81 -2.45
CA GLY A 171 -25.28 -3.75 -3.31
C GLY A 171 -26.74 -3.91 -2.82
N SER A 172 -27.67 -4.26 -3.72
CA SER A 172 -29.13 -4.13 -3.56
C SER A 172 -29.79 -4.99 -2.46
N ALA A 173 -29.10 -6.01 -1.93
CA ALA A 173 -29.53 -6.78 -0.74
C ALA A 173 -28.35 -7.28 0.14
N ALA A 174 -27.10 -6.96 -0.24
CA ALA A 174 -25.93 -7.78 0.10
C ALA A 174 -25.12 -7.34 1.33
N VAL A 175 -25.46 -6.23 1.99
CA VAL A 175 -24.70 -5.77 3.18
C VAL A 175 -24.98 -6.67 4.41
N ARG A 176 -26.17 -7.28 4.49
CA ARG A 176 -26.46 -8.38 5.45
C ARG A 176 -25.78 -9.68 5.01
N ASP A 177 -25.80 -9.99 3.71
CA ASP A 177 -25.28 -11.26 3.19
C ASP A 177 -23.76 -11.38 3.19
N LEU A 178 -23.01 -10.30 2.98
CA LEU A 178 -21.55 -10.37 3.04
C LEU A 178 -21.08 -10.62 4.49
N ARG A 179 -21.77 -10.10 5.50
CA ARG A 179 -21.48 -10.45 6.90
C ARG A 179 -21.82 -11.90 7.24
N SER A 180 -22.79 -12.51 6.57
CA SER A 180 -23.03 -13.96 6.66
C SER A 180 -22.12 -14.81 5.75
N ALA A 181 -21.53 -14.23 4.69
CA ALA A 181 -20.50 -14.86 3.85
C ALA A 181 -19.08 -14.72 4.43
N ILE A 182 -18.89 -13.79 5.37
CA ILE A 182 -17.81 -13.74 6.36
C ILE A 182 -18.13 -14.82 7.42
N SER A 183 -18.19 -16.07 6.97
CA SER A 183 -18.35 -17.27 7.81
C SER A 183 -17.07 -18.13 7.82
N GLY A 184 -16.01 -17.65 7.18
CA GLY A 184 -14.78 -18.39 7.00
C GLY A 184 -13.88 -18.42 8.22
N ASN A 185 -12.84 -19.24 8.11
CA ASN A 185 -11.74 -19.35 9.07
C ASN A 185 -11.27 -17.95 9.50
N VAL A 186 -11.10 -17.76 10.80
CA VAL A 186 -10.63 -16.51 11.38
C VAL A 186 -9.17 -16.69 11.81
N MET A 187 -8.32 -15.76 11.40
CA MET A 187 -6.94 -15.68 11.84
C MET A 187 -6.79 -14.51 12.82
N SER A 188 -6.24 -14.79 14.00
CA SER A 188 -5.65 -13.76 14.84
C SER A 188 -4.22 -13.48 14.35
N ALA A 189 -3.92 -12.21 14.11
CA ALA A 189 -2.65 -11.77 13.54
C ALA A 189 -2.12 -10.51 14.21
N THR A 190 -0.86 -10.22 13.96
CA THR A 190 -0.20 -8.95 14.19
C THR A 190 0.11 -8.33 12.84
N MET A 191 -0.31 -7.08 12.66
CA MET A 191 0.10 -6.30 11.51
C MET A 191 1.50 -5.74 11.75
N VAL A 192 2.41 -6.19 10.90
CA VAL A 192 3.85 -5.88 10.94
C VAL A 192 4.13 -4.58 10.21
N ASP A 193 3.49 -4.38 9.06
CA ASP A 193 3.62 -3.14 8.30
C ASP A 193 2.36 -2.80 7.51
N LEU A 194 2.26 -1.52 7.15
CA LEU A 194 1.20 -0.94 6.34
C LEU A 194 1.77 0.00 5.29
N SER A 195 1.25 -0.07 4.06
CA SER A 195 1.63 0.80 2.94
C SER A 195 0.39 1.24 2.13
N ARG A 196 0.59 1.97 1.03
CA ARG A 196 -0.48 2.28 0.05
C ARG A 196 -1.13 1.06 -0.57
N GLY A 197 -0.31 0.06 -0.87
CA GLY A 197 -0.71 -1.08 -1.67
C GLY A 197 -1.26 -2.24 -0.86
N GLY A 198 -1.00 -2.27 0.44
CA GLY A 198 -1.28 -3.42 1.28
C GLY A 198 -0.53 -3.42 2.60
N CYS A 199 -0.44 -4.59 3.22
CA CYS A 199 0.12 -4.78 4.55
C CYS A 199 0.84 -6.14 4.66
N ALA A 200 1.70 -6.26 5.66
CA ALA A 200 2.26 -7.54 6.10
C ALA A 200 1.65 -7.96 7.44
N LEU A 201 1.33 -9.25 7.57
CA LEU A 201 0.73 -9.84 8.75
C LEU A 201 1.57 -11.04 9.20
N THR A 202 1.68 -11.24 10.50
CA THR A 202 2.16 -12.49 11.11
C THR A 202 1.09 -13.01 12.06
N GLY A 203 0.78 -14.30 12.04
CA GLY A 203 -0.32 -14.83 12.85
C GLY A 203 -0.18 -16.31 13.15
N ALA A 204 -1.06 -16.82 13.99
CA ALA A 204 -1.13 -18.25 14.28
C ALA A 204 -1.43 -19.04 13.01
N LEU A 205 -0.98 -20.31 12.97
CA LEU A 205 -1.21 -21.19 11.84
C LEU A 205 -2.71 -21.31 11.56
N VAL A 206 -3.10 -21.01 10.33
CA VAL A 206 -4.45 -21.25 9.81
C VAL A 206 -4.42 -22.37 8.80
N ALA A 207 -5.55 -23.06 8.62
CA ALA A 207 -5.66 -24.13 7.64
C ALA A 207 -5.17 -23.64 6.27
N GLU A 208 -4.28 -24.42 5.65
CA GLU A 208 -3.54 -24.08 4.44
C GLU A 208 -4.41 -23.58 3.25
N PRO A 209 -5.68 -24.00 3.03
CA PRO A 209 -6.49 -23.38 1.98
C PRO A 209 -6.97 -21.96 2.32
N ALA A 210 -7.04 -21.57 3.60
CA ALA A 210 -7.58 -20.29 4.02
C ALA A 210 -6.62 -19.12 3.71
N ALA A 211 -5.32 -19.34 3.90
CA ALA A 211 -4.28 -18.33 3.67
C ALA A 211 -3.50 -18.53 2.36
N ALA A 212 -4.03 -19.28 1.41
CA ALA A 212 -3.40 -19.50 0.11
C ALA A 212 -3.33 -18.21 -0.72
N ILE A 213 -2.36 -18.15 -1.65
CA ILE A 213 -2.22 -17.02 -2.60
C ILE A 213 -3.50 -16.86 -3.41
N GLY A 214 -3.97 -15.62 -3.55
CA GLY A 214 -5.21 -15.26 -4.25
C GLY A 214 -6.45 -15.27 -3.36
N MET A 215 -6.38 -15.82 -2.14
CA MET A 215 -7.49 -15.79 -1.19
C MET A 215 -7.78 -14.35 -0.73
N VAL A 216 -9.06 -14.08 -0.50
CA VAL A 216 -9.55 -12.78 -0.03
C VAL A 216 -9.88 -12.87 1.45
N GLY A 217 -9.40 -11.89 2.22
CA GLY A 217 -9.74 -11.72 3.62
C GLY A 217 -10.37 -10.35 3.88
N TYR A 218 -11.15 -10.26 4.94
CA TYR A 218 -11.55 -9.00 5.54
C TYR A 218 -10.72 -8.78 6.81
N LEU A 219 -9.86 -7.76 6.77
CA LEU A 219 -8.94 -7.37 7.83
C LEU A 219 -9.60 -6.29 8.69
N GLU A 220 -9.61 -6.50 10.01
CA GLU A 220 -9.91 -5.48 11.01
C GLU A 220 -8.74 -5.34 11.98
N THR A 221 -8.33 -4.11 12.25
CA THR A 221 -7.19 -3.85 13.14
C THR A 221 -7.26 -2.46 13.75
N SER A 222 -6.79 -2.33 14.99
CA SER A 222 -6.62 -1.05 15.66
C SER A 222 -5.21 -0.55 15.44
N VAL A 223 -5.09 0.60 14.79
CA VAL A 223 -3.81 1.25 14.52
C VAL A 223 -3.62 2.37 15.53
N ARG A 224 -2.52 2.29 16.26
CA ARG A 224 -2.01 3.41 17.05
C ARG A 224 -0.87 4.05 16.29
N TRP A 225 -0.94 5.36 16.14
CA TRP A 225 0.10 6.11 15.48
C TRP A 225 0.34 7.45 16.18
N GLY A 226 1.52 7.56 16.82
CA GLY A 226 1.80 8.64 17.75
C GLY A 226 0.72 8.69 18.85
N ARG A 227 0.02 9.83 18.93
CA ARG A 227 -1.10 10.07 19.86
C ARG A 227 -2.48 9.73 19.27
N LYS A 228 -2.57 9.44 17.97
CA LYS A 228 -3.85 9.12 17.30
C LYS A 228 -4.12 7.62 17.40
N VAL A 229 -5.35 7.26 17.73
CA VAL A 229 -5.85 5.88 17.73
C VAL A 229 -7.03 5.82 16.77
N GLY A 230 -7.01 4.84 15.88
CA GLY A 230 -8.07 4.65 14.90
C GLY A 230 -8.03 3.26 14.30
N ASN A 231 -9.13 2.84 13.69
CA ASN A 231 -9.24 1.50 13.12
C ASN A 231 -9.00 1.50 11.60
N TYR A 232 -8.50 0.37 11.13
CA TYR A 232 -8.48 -0.03 9.73
C TYR A 232 -9.40 -1.21 9.56
N SER A 233 -10.33 -1.12 8.62
CA SER A 233 -11.18 -2.24 8.25
C SER A 233 -11.29 -2.35 6.73
N CYS A 234 -10.70 -3.37 6.14
CA CYS A 234 -10.55 -3.45 4.69
C CYS A 234 -10.46 -4.86 4.13
N PHE A 235 -10.77 -5.00 2.84
CA PHE A 235 -10.56 -6.24 2.11
C PHE A 235 -9.11 -6.32 1.62
N ILE A 236 -8.54 -7.50 1.80
CA ILE A 236 -7.17 -7.84 1.44
C ILE A 236 -7.15 -9.08 0.54
N VAL A 237 -6.13 -9.17 -0.31
CA VAL A 237 -5.83 -10.36 -1.12
C VAL A 237 -4.45 -10.86 -0.72
N ILE A 238 -4.33 -12.15 -0.42
CA ILE A 238 -3.03 -12.76 -0.12
C ILE A 238 -2.21 -12.84 -1.41
N LYS A 239 -1.01 -12.26 -1.40
CA LYS A 239 -0.08 -12.26 -2.53
C LYS A 239 1.13 -13.16 -2.32
N SER A 240 1.50 -13.39 -1.06
CA SER A 240 2.52 -14.35 -0.66
C SER A 240 2.17 -14.84 0.74
N ALA A 241 2.41 -16.12 0.97
CA ALA A 241 2.24 -16.78 2.26
C ALA A 241 3.48 -17.63 2.51
N GLU A 242 4.11 -17.43 3.67
CA GLU A 242 5.19 -18.25 4.19
C GLU A 242 4.67 -18.89 5.48
N PHE A 243 4.81 -20.20 5.60
CA PHE A 243 4.38 -20.97 6.76
C PHE A 243 5.61 -21.55 7.45
N ASP A 244 5.69 -21.38 8.76
CA ASP A 244 6.71 -21.98 9.62
C ASP A 244 6.05 -22.72 10.79
N VAL A 245 6.86 -23.32 11.65
CA VAL A 245 6.38 -24.07 12.82
C VAL A 245 5.65 -23.16 13.82
N ASP A 246 5.99 -21.87 13.84
CA ASP A 246 5.50 -20.88 14.79
C ASP A 246 4.28 -20.10 14.29
N GLY A 247 3.95 -20.20 12.99
CA GLY A 247 2.77 -19.59 12.41
C GLY A 247 2.86 -19.31 10.90
N ALA A 248 2.20 -18.22 10.49
CA ALA A 248 2.12 -17.80 9.11
C ALA A 248 2.53 -16.34 8.96
N ARG A 249 3.30 -16.05 7.90
CA ARG A 249 3.64 -14.70 7.46
C ARG A 249 2.99 -14.43 6.11
N LEU A 250 2.07 -13.47 6.09
CA LEU A 250 1.28 -13.14 4.91
C LEU A 250 1.64 -11.75 4.39
N ARG A 251 1.87 -11.66 3.08
CA ARG A 251 1.95 -10.38 2.36
C ARG A 251 0.67 -10.17 1.60
N CYS A 252 -0.02 -9.09 1.92
CA CYS A 252 -1.38 -8.84 1.44
C CYS A 252 -1.43 -7.54 0.64
N ALA A 253 -2.26 -7.52 -0.40
CA ALA A 253 -2.61 -6.30 -1.13
C ALA A 253 -4.04 -5.87 -0.83
N PHE A 254 -4.31 -4.57 -0.83
CA PHE A 254 -5.68 -4.08 -0.67
C PHE A 254 -6.52 -4.33 -1.92
N LEU A 255 -7.77 -4.75 -1.70
CA LEU A 255 -8.69 -5.09 -2.78
C LEU A 255 -9.32 -3.88 -3.46
N GLU A 256 -9.23 -2.68 -2.87
CA GLU A 256 -9.87 -1.49 -3.45
C GLU A 256 -9.36 -1.22 -4.86
N PRO A 257 -10.26 -1.05 -5.84
CA PRO A 257 -9.90 -1.14 -7.25
C PRO A 257 -8.88 -0.12 -7.75
N LEU A 258 -8.61 0.99 -7.05
CA LEU A 258 -7.62 2.00 -7.43
C LEU A 258 -7.22 2.80 -6.18
N THR A 259 -6.23 2.33 -5.41
CA THR A 259 -5.81 2.96 -4.17
C THR A 259 -5.26 4.37 -4.40
N PHE A 260 -6.02 5.36 -3.90
CA PHE A 260 -5.41 6.55 -3.32
C PHE A 260 -4.92 6.15 -1.93
N LEU A 261 -3.78 6.68 -1.50
CA LEU A 261 -3.46 6.63 -0.08
C LEU A 261 -4.38 7.64 0.62
N PRO A 262 -4.80 7.37 1.85
CA PRO A 262 -5.22 8.43 2.73
C PRO A 262 -4.05 9.41 2.85
N ASN A 263 -4.23 10.65 2.42
CA ASN A 263 -3.22 11.69 2.68
C ASN A 263 -2.86 11.73 4.17
N ALA A 264 -3.81 11.36 5.04
CA ALA A 264 -3.58 11.17 6.47
C ALA A 264 -2.47 10.16 6.82
N LEU A 265 -2.30 9.05 6.07
CA LEU A 265 -1.17 8.12 6.26
C LEU A 265 0.15 8.67 5.71
N VAL A 266 0.09 9.51 4.67
CA VAL A 266 1.28 10.21 4.13
C VAL A 266 1.80 11.24 5.12
N ASP A 267 0.87 11.97 5.75
CA ASP A 267 1.23 13.10 6.59
C ASP A 267 1.90 12.69 7.89
N GLY A 268 1.58 11.53 8.46
CA GLY A 268 2.36 11.02 9.59
C GLY A 268 3.49 10.05 9.22
N SER A 269 3.62 9.64 7.94
CA SER A 269 4.80 8.93 7.44
C SER A 269 5.91 9.89 7.04
N ARG A 270 5.81 11.16 7.46
CA ARG A 270 6.92 12.10 7.41
C ARG A 270 8.01 11.53 8.29
N GLU A 271 8.96 10.89 7.64
CA GLU A 271 10.17 10.37 8.26
C GLU A 271 11.16 11.53 8.35
N PHE A 272 11.67 11.75 9.56
CA PHE A 272 12.62 12.82 9.82
C PHE A 272 14.01 12.24 9.85
N SER A 273 14.96 12.91 9.21
CA SER A 273 16.35 12.49 9.20
C SER A 273 17.02 13.03 10.46
N LEU A 274 17.37 12.12 11.37
CA LEU A 274 18.26 12.40 12.47
C LEU A 274 19.70 12.35 11.95
N GLU A 275 20.45 13.43 12.11
CA GLU A 275 21.89 13.46 11.84
C GLU A 275 22.67 13.61 13.15
N ALA A 276 23.51 12.62 13.46
CA ALA A 276 24.37 12.59 14.64
C ALA A 276 25.83 12.35 14.22
N SER A 277 26.55 13.45 13.94
CA SER A 277 27.94 13.40 13.50
C SER A 277 28.87 12.96 14.64
N GLY A 278 29.79 12.06 14.34
CA GLY A 278 30.77 11.53 15.30
C GLY A 278 30.22 10.56 16.36
N ALA A 279 28.93 10.21 16.32
CA ALA A 279 28.38 9.18 17.19
C ALA A 279 28.95 7.80 16.82
N LYS A 280 29.15 6.95 17.83
CA LYS A 280 29.53 5.53 17.70
C LYS A 280 28.29 4.64 17.60
N GLU A 281 27.26 4.97 18.37
CA GLU A 281 26.04 4.19 18.47
C GLU A 281 24.84 5.12 18.73
N LEU A 282 23.70 4.76 18.14
CA LEU A 282 22.41 5.34 18.45
C LEU A 282 21.49 4.25 19.00
N VAL A 283 20.91 4.50 20.18
CA VAL A 283 19.80 3.67 20.68
C VAL A 283 18.50 4.44 20.48
N ILE A 284 17.67 3.96 19.57
CA ILE A 284 16.39 4.60 19.21
C ILE A 284 15.27 3.74 19.77
N ASN A 285 14.50 4.29 20.72
CA ASN A 285 13.42 3.56 21.43
C ASN A 285 13.88 2.19 21.97
N GLY A 286 15.12 2.10 22.46
CA GLY A 286 15.68 0.87 23.05
C GLY A 286 16.32 -0.10 22.05
N VAL A 287 16.38 0.22 20.75
CA VAL A 287 17.07 -0.59 19.73
C VAL A 287 18.40 0.04 19.36
N ALA A 288 19.49 -0.73 19.49
CA ALA A 288 20.84 -0.31 19.16
C ALA A 288 21.08 -0.30 17.65
N HIS A 289 21.75 0.74 17.17
CA HIS A 289 22.14 0.91 15.79
C HIS A 289 23.59 1.40 15.70
N PRO A 290 24.46 0.74 14.91
CA PRO A 290 25.82 1.24 14.68
C PRO A 290 25.75 2.60 13.97
N ALA A 291 26.61 3.53 14.38
CA ALA A 291 26.72 4.87 13.79
C ALA A 291 27.99 4.97 12.93
N ASP A 292 27.84 4.80 11.63
CA ASP A 292 28.97 4.74 10.68
C ASP A 292 29.37 6.13 10.17
N GLY A 293 29.61 7.10 11.07
CA GLY A 293 30.03 8.45 10.70
C GLY A 293 29.00 9.24 9.86
N GLY A 294 28.27 10.16 10.50
CA GLY A 294 27.21 10.93 9.83
C GLY A 294 25.95 10.09 9.58
N LEU A 295 25.47 9.42 10.63
CA LEU A 295 24.35 8.50 10.49
C LEU A 295 23.04 9.27 10.27
N ARG A 296 22.37 9.02 9.14
CA ARG A 296 20.99 9.47 8.88
C ARG A 296 20.00 8.37 9.21
N LYS A 297 19.18 8.56 10.24
CA LYS A 297 18.10 7.62 10.59
C LYS A 297 16.74 8.28 10.48
N ARG A 298 15.78 7.51 9.98
CA ARG A 298 14.38 7.93 9.81
C ARG A 298 13.66 7.78 11.13
N LEU A 299 13.15 8.87 11.67
CA LEU A 299 12.37 8.90 12.90
C LEU A 299 10.87 9.04 12.60
N PRO A 300 10.01 8.31 13.33
CA PRO A 300 8.56 8.45 13.20
C PRO A 300 8.05 9.72 13.90
N MET A 301 6.86 10.18 13.53
CA MET A 301 6.16 11.24 14.26
C MET A 301 5.79 10.85 15.69
N GLY A 302 5.85 11.81 16.61
CA GLY A 302 5.65 11.61 18.04
C GLY A 302 6.94 11.82 18.84
N THR A 303 6.92 11.40 20.11
CA THR A 303 8.11 11.48 20.97
C THR A 303 8.97 10.25 20.74
N THR A 304 10.19 10.47 20.24
CA THR A 304 11.21 9.42 20.10
C THR A 304 12.30 9.64 21.13
N ILE A 305 12.66 8.58 21.87
CA ILE A 305 13.80 8.61 22.78
C ILE A 305 15.02 8.18 21.99
N VAL A 306 16.02 9.05 21.94
CA VAL A 306 17.29 8.80 21.26
C VAL A 306 18.41 8.93 22.28
N ASP A 307 19.10 7.83 22.52
CA ASP A 307 20.37 7.86 23.25
C ASP A 307 21.51 7.86 22.23
N VAL A 308 22.34 8.89 22.31
CA VAL A 308 23.52 9.05 21.45
C VAL A 308 24.76 8.74 22.28
N ILE A 309 25.56 7.80 21.79
CA ILE A 309 26.79 7.34 22.43
C ILE A 309 27.96 7.67 21.50
N TRP A 310 28.95 8.38 22.00
CA TRP A 310 30.18 8.73 21.27
C TRP A 310 31.35 7.84 21.69
N ASP A 311 32.38 7.78 20.85
CA ASP A 311 33.58 6.95 21.10
C ASP A 311 34.32 7.28 22.39
N ASN A 312 34.25 8.53 22.84
CA ASN A 312 34.85 8.98 24.09
C ASN A 312 34.02 8.63 25.35
N GLY A 313 33.00 7.78 25.22
CA GLY A 313 32.13 7.37 26.32
C GLY A 313 31.07 8.40 26.71
N ARG A 314 31.00 9.54 26.01
CA ARG A 314 29.96 10.54 26.24
C ARG A 314 28.60 9.97 25.87
N PHE A 315 27.61 10.26 26.70
CA PHE A 315 26.22 9.82 26.55
C PHE A 315 25.28 11.03 26.61
N VAL A 316 24.35 11.12 25.67
CA VAL A 316 23.26 12.12 25.71
C VAL A 316 21.95 11.43 25.37
N ARG A 317 20.99 11.49 26.30
CA ARG A 317 19.59 11.14 26.04
C ARG A 317 18.83 12.38 25.56
N GLN A 318 18.17 12.27 24.42
CA GLN A 318 17.28 13.28 23.90
C GLN A 318 15.88 12.75 23.69
N PHE A 319 14.90 13.59 24.01
CA PHE A 319 13.51 13.38 23.69
C PHE A 319 13.18 14.25 22.48
N ILE A 320 13.13 13.63 21.31
CA ILE A 320 12.85 14.34 20.07
C ILE A 320 11.34 14.29 19.86
N GLU A 321 10.67 15.43 20.00
CA GLU A 321 9.25 15.55 19.66
C GLU A 321 9.12 15.97 18.20
N ILE A 322 8.64 15.02 17.39
CA ILE A 322 8.47 15.19 15.95
C ILE A 322 6.99 15.44 15.67
N ASN A 323 6.69 16.60 15.10
CA ASN A 323 5.33 16.99 14.75
C ASN A 323 5.24 17.48 13.30
N GLU A 324 4.02 17.84 12.86
CA GLU A 324 3.74 18.24 11.47
C GLU A 324 4.49 19.51 11.02
N LYS A 325 4.97 20.31 11.99
CA LYS A 325 5.74 21.55 11.79
C LYS A 325 7.25 21.37 11.93
N SER A 326 7.73 20.18 12.32
CA SER A 326 9.16 19.92 12.43
C SER A 326 9.80 19.98 11.03
N ASP A 327 11.04 20.47 10.95
CA ASP A 327 11.85 20.41 9.72
C ASP A 327 12.34 18.99 9.46
N GLN A 328 12.42 18.56 8.19
CA GLN A 328 12.76 17.18 7.82
C GLN A 328 14.16 16.72 8.27
N GLY A 329 15.02 17.64 8.71
CA GLY A 329 16.31 17.36 9.33
C GLY A 329 16.31 17.75 10.80
N VAL A 330 16.66 16.81 11.67
CA VAL A 330 16.91 17.05 13.10
C VAL A 330 18.39 16.76 13.34
N SER A 331 19.16 17.79 13.69
CA SER A 331 20.58 17.66 13.98
C SER A 331 20.80 17.58 15.48
N VAL A 332 21.55 16.57 15.93
CA VAL A 332 22.01 16.47 17.31
C VAL A 332 23.44 16.97 17.37
N ILE A 333 23.59 18.21 17.81
CA ILE A 333 24.91 18.80 18.04
C ILE A 333 25.30 18.52 19.49
N PRO A 334 26.48 17.95 19.76
CA PRO A 334 26.98 17.85 21.13
C PRO A 334 27.09 19.26 21.70
N LYS A 335 26.29 19.60 22.72
CA LYS A 335 26.48 20.85 23.46
C LYS A 335 27.87 20.78 24.09
N THR A 336 28.81 21.61 23.67
CA THR A 336 30.06 21.80 24.41
C THR A 336 29.66 22.31 25.78
N GLU A 337 29.94 21.56 26.85
CA GLU A 337 29.93 22.16 28.18
C GLU A 337 31.09 23.15 28.19
N GLU A 338 30.78 24.44 28.05
CA GLU A 338 31.70 25.47 28.52
C GLU A 338 31.84 25.26 30.03
N LYS A 339 32.91 24.60 30.44
CA LYS A 339 33.38 24.72 31.81
C LYS A 339 33.78 26.17 31.99
N SER A 340 32.91 26.94 32.64
CA SER A 340 33.28 28.21 33.24
C SER A 340 34.41 27.93 34.24
N ALA A 341 35.57 28.57 34.02
CA ALA A 341 36.70 28.52 34.94
C ALA A 341 36.42 29.32 36.21
#